data_AF-B5HVK9-F1
#
_entry.id   AF-B5HVK9-F1
#
_cell.length_a   1.000
_cell.length_b   1.000
_cell.length_c   1.000
_cell.angle_alpha   90.00
_cell.angle_beta   90.00
_cell.angle_gamma   90.00
#
_symmetry.space_group_name_H-M   'P 1'
#
loop_
_entity.id
_entity.type
_entity.pdbx_description
1 polymer ?
#
loop_
_entity_poly.entity_id
_entity_poly.type
_entity_poly.pdbx_seq_one_letter_code
_entity_poly.pdbx_strand_id
1 'polypeptide(L)'
;MKVRQQITDLPQLYSAADVAQALRCSEWWVKEQARRGRIPFTKPGGSYRFTVEHVAEIMRIFERRPTESVGTAVPAPRAPRRRTATTPVPVTSLKARTPRRARYSQSQSTAA
;
A
#
# COMPACT_ATOMS: atom_id res chain seq x y z
N MET A 1 51.66 4.95 -5.40
CA MET A 1 50.72 3.83 -5.18
C MET A 1 49.30 4.38 -5.30
N LYS A 2 48.56 3.97 -6.33
CA LYS A 2 47.20 4.48 -6.60
C LYS A 2 46.24 3.73 -5.67
N VAL A 3 45.69 4.43 -4.68
CA VAL A 3 44.62 3.92 -3.81
C VAL A 3 43.47 3.53 -4.74
N ARG A 4 43.18 2.23 -4.83
CA ARG A 4 41.96 1.75 -5.48
C ARG A 4 40.82 2.38 -4.69
N GLN A 5 40.12 3.36 -5.29
CA GLN A 5 38.87 3.82 -4.73
C GLN A 5 37.95 2.61 -4.68
N GLN A 6 37.76 2.13 -3.46
CA GLN A 6 36.94 0.97 -3.15
C GLN A 6 35.50 1.30 -3.52
N ILE A 7 34.69 0.28 -3.78
CA ILE A 7 33.24 0.36 -4.08
C ILE A 7 32.43 1.01 -2.92
N THR A 8 33.11 1.52 -1.89
CA THR A 8 32.59 2.10 -0.65
C THR A 8 31.69 3.34 -0.83
N ASP A 9 31.68 3.97 -2.01
CA ASP A 9 30.79 5.11 -2.29
C ASP A 9 29.38 4.69 -2.73
N LEU A 10 29.13 3.39 -2.93
CA LEU A 10 27.79 2.90 -3.21
C LEU A 10 26.98 2.73 -1.92
N PRO A 11 25.70 3.12 -1.92
CA PRO A 11 24.85 2.97 -0.74
C PRO A 11 24.65 1.50 -0.39
N GLN A 12 24.88 1.15 0.87
CA GLN A 12 24.63 -0.19 1.38
C GLN A 12 23.13 -0.51 1.35
N LEU A 13 22.78 -1.64 0.73
CA LEU A 13 21.40 -2.13 0.67
C LEU A 13 21.18 -3.27 1.66
N TYR A 14 20.11 -3.16 2.44
CA TYR A 14 19.64 -4.13 3.41
C TYR A 14 18.43 -4.89 2.89
N SER A 15 18.31 -6.16 3.26
CA SER A 15 17.14 -6.97 2.96
C SER A 15 15.97 -6.64 3.90
N ALA A 16 14.76 -7.11 3.56
CA ALA A 16 13.61 -6.98 4.45
C ALA A 16 13.83 -7.69 5.81
N ALA A 17 14.59 -8.80 5.82
CA ALA A 17 14.91 -9.53 7.04
C ALA A 17 15.84 -8.74 7.96
N ASP A 18 16.85 -8.07 7.40
CA ASP A 18 17.78 -7.22 8.17
C ASP A 18 17.04 -6.05 8.84
N VAL A 19 16.14 -5.39 8.08
CA VAL A 19 15.31 -4.31 8.61
C VAL A 19 14.34 -4.80 9.69
N ALA A 20 13.73 -5.98 9.48
CA ALA A 20 12.85 -6.58 10.46
C ALA A 20 13.59 -6.89 11.78
N GLN A 21 14.82 -7.40 11.69
CA GLN A 21 15.67 -7.65 12.85
C GLN A 21 16.03 -6.34 13.56
N ALA A 22 16.38 -5.28 12.82
CA ALA A 22 16.72 -3.97 13.37
C ALA A 22 15.52 -3.32 14.09
N LEU A 23 14.31 -3.43 13.53
CA LEU A 23 13.09 -2.86 14.09
C LEU A 23 12.36 -3.79 15.09
N ARG A 24 12.88 -5.01 15.32
CA ARG A 24 12.25 -6.06 16.14
C ARG A 24 10.81 -6.38 15.71
N CYS A 25 10.55 -6.39 14.40
CA CYS A 25 9.25 -6.73 13.82
C CYS A 25 9.37 -7.96 12.89
N SER A 26 8.24 -8.42 12.34
CA SER A 26 8.26 -9.55 11.42
C SER A 26 8.65 -9.12 9.99
N GLU A 27 9.40 -9.98 9.29
CA GLU A 27 9.77 -9.72 7.89
C GLU A 27 8.55 -9.53 6.99
N TRP A 28 7.48 -10.31 7.24
CA TRP A 28 6.22 -10.17 6.53
C TRP A 28 5.63 -8.76 6.68
N TRP A 29 5.67 -8.18 7.89
CA TRP A 29 5.18 -6.83 8.11
C TRP A 29 5.96 -5.81 7.28
N VAL A 30 7.29 -5.90 7.24
CA VAL A 30 8.14 -5.00 6.43
C VAL A 30 7.78 -5.11 4.95
N LYS A 31 7.66 -6.33 4.43
CA LYS A 31 7.23 -6.58 3.05
C LYS A 31 5.83 -6.06 2.77
N GLU A 32 4.90 -6.21 3.71
CA GLU A 32 3.52 -5.73 3.60
C GLU A 32 3.46 -4.21 3.61
N GLN A 33 4.22 -3.52 4.48
CA GLN A 33 4.29 -2.05 4.48
C GLN A 33 4.83 -1.52 3.15
N ALA A 34 5.89 -2.13 2.61
CA ALA A 34 6.46 -1.76 1.32
C ALA A 34 5.47 -2.03 0.17
N ARG A 35 4.80 -3.19 0.19
CA ARG A 35 3.77 -3.55 -0.80
C ARG A 35 2.60 -2.58 -0.82
N ARG A 36 2.25 -2.00 0.35
CA ARG A 36 1.19 -1.00 0.50
C ARG A 36 1.67 0.43 0.27
N GLY A 37 2.95 0.64 -0.02
CA GLY A 37 3.54 1.97 -0.23
C GLY A 37 3.53 2.85 1.03
N ARG A 38 3.57 2.26 2.23
CA ARG A 38 3.55 2.99 3.51
C ARG A 38 4.93 3.33 4.05
N ILE A 39 5.97 2.66 3.55
CA ILE A 39 7.36 2.90 3.92
C ILE A 39 8.21 3.10 2.67
N PRO A 40 9.32 3.86 2.76
CA PRO A 40 10.26 4.00 1.67
C PRO A 40 10.99 2.67 1.40
N PHE A 41 11.23 2.36 0.12
CA PHE A 41 11.95 1.17 -0.32
C PHE A 41 12.54 1.37 -1.72
N THR A 42 13.53 0.55 -2.07
CA THR A 42 13.99 0.36 -3.45
C THR A 42 13.68 -1.09 -3.86
N LYS A 43 13.41 -1.34 -5.15
CA LYS A 43 13.08 -2.69 -5.63
C LYS A 43 13.98 -3.14 -6.81
N PRO A 44 15.32 -3.17 -6.65
CA PRO A 44 16.19 -3.69 -7.70
C PRO A 44 15.99 -5.21 -7.82
N GLY A 45 15.86 -5.72 -9.05
CA GLY A 45 15.71 -7.15 -9.30
C GLY A 45 14.46 -7.78 -8.65
N GLY A 46 13.40 -7.01 -8.43
CA GLY A 46 12.12 -7.50 -7.90
C GLY A 46 12.08 -7.73 -6.39
N SER A 47 13.19 -7.54 -5.67
CA SER A 47 13.28 -7.72 -4.23
C SER A 47 13.27 -6.39 -3.48
N TYR A 48 12.58 -6.31 -2.34
CA TYR A 48 12.60 -5.10 -1.51
C TYR A 48 13.98 -4.93 -0.86
N ARG A 49 14.54 -3.73 -1.01
CA ARG A 49 15.81 -3.30 -0.43
C ARG A 49 15.64 -1.96 0.26
N PHE A 50 16.44 -1.76 1.29
CA PHE A 50 16.38 -0.58 2.15
C PHE A 50 17.77 0.00 2.31
N THR A 51 17.87 1.32 2.44
CA THR A 51 19.10 2.00 2.85
C THR A 51 18.96 2.40 4.32
N VAL A 52 20.03 2.94 4.92
CA VAL A 52 19.97 3.46 6.28
C VAL A 52 18.97 4.62 6.39
N GLU A 53 18.90 5.47 5.36
CA GLU A 53 17.98 6.60 5.28
C GLU A 53 16.52 6.13 5.27
N HIS A 54 16.22 5.07 4.51
CA HIS A 54 14.88 4.47 4.52
C HIS A 54 14.50 3.99 5.92
N VAL A 55 15.42 3.34 6.64
CA VAL A 55 15.14 2.86 8.01
C VAL A 55 14.92 4.03 8.97
N ALA A 56 15.72 5.09 8.89
CA ALA A 56 15.52 6.29 9.69
C ALA A 56 14.17 6.97 9.39
N GLU A 57 13.76 7.01 8.14
CA GLU A 57 12.45 7.55 7.75
C GLU A 57 11.29 6.65 8.21
N ILE A 58 11.43 5.33 8.16
CA ILE A 58 10.46 4.39 8.75
C ILE A 58 10.28 4.70 10.23
N MET A 59 11.38 4.87 10.98
CA MET A 59 11.30 5.22 12.40
C MET A 59 10.53 6.52 12.60
N ARG A 60 10.78 7.56 11.79
CA ARG A 60 10.05 8.84 11.86
C ARG A 60 8.56 8.70 11.55
N ILE A 61 8.19 7.91 10.54
CA ILE A 61 6.79 7.69 10.16
C ILE A 61 5.99 7.06 11.31
N PHE A 62 6.61 6.12 12.04
CA PHE A 62 5.96 5.39 13.13
C PHE A 62 6.28 5.95 14.53
N GLU A 63 7.05 7.03 14.61
CA GLU A 63 7.39 7.70 15.86
C GLU A 63 6.13 8.35 16.46
N ARG A 64 5.73 7.90 17.65
CA ARG A 64 4.76 8.63 18.48
C ARG A 64 5.52 9.43 19.52
N ARG A 65 5.60 10.75 19.31
CA ARG A 65 6.22 11.65 20.28
C ARG A 65 5.29 11.84 21.48
N PRO A 66 5.80 11.72 22.71
CA PRO A 66 5.08 12.19 23.88
C PRO A 66 4.67 13.64 23.63
N THR A 67 3.37 13.89 23.63
CA THR A 67 2.87 15.26 23.61
C THR A 67 3.19 15.79 24.99
N GLU A 68 4.16 16.70 25.12
CA GLU A 68 4.17 17.59 26.28
C GLU A 68 2.77 18.22 26.31
N SER A 69 2.02 17.91 27.35
CA SER A 69 0.65 18.37 27.55
C SER A 69 0.67 19.88 27.81
N VAL A 70 0.92 20.66 26.78
CA VAL A 70 0.62 22.09 26.74
C VAL A 70 -0.52 22.22 25.74
N GLY A 71 -1.71 22.35 26.28
CA GLY A 71 -2.94 22.45 25.53
C GLY A 71 -2.86 23.56 24.50
N THR A 72 -2.92 23.19 23.23
CA THR A 72 -3.59 23.95 22.19
C THR A 72 -4.05 22.94 21.15
N ALA A 73 -5.26 22.43 21.34
CA ALA A 73 -5.96 21.71 20.30
C ALA A 73 -6.25 22.72 19.16
N VAL A 74 -5.36 22.79 18.18
CA VAL A 74 -5.67 23.41 16.91
C VAL A 74 -6.59 22.44 16.16
N PRO A 75 -7.82 22.81 15.81
CA PRO A 75 -8.64 21.98 14.95
C PRO A 75 -7.96 21.91 13.59
N ALA A 76 -7.39 20.76 13.25
CA ALA A 76 -6.89 20.52 11.90
C ALA A 76 -8.07 20.70 10.92
N PRO A 77 -7.94 21.55 9.87
CA PRO A 77 -8.98 21.65 8.87
C PRO A 77 -9.13 20.28 8.22
N ARG A 78 -10.34 19.73 8.34
CA ARG A 78 -10.74 18.46 7.74
C ARG A 78 -10.50 18.59 6.24
N ALA A 79 -9.44 17.96 5.73
CA ALA A 79 -9.11 17.98 4.31
C ALA A 79 -10.36 17.55 3.52
N PRO A 80 -10.77 18.30 2.47
CA PRO A 80 -11.94 17.93 1.70
C PRO A 80 -11.68 16.56 1.10
N ARG A 81 -12.50 15.59 1.51
CA ARG A 81 -12.52 14.24 0.97
C ARG A 81 -12.68 14.39 -0.55
N ARG A 82 -11.60 14.14 -1.30
CA ARG A 82 -11.58 14.20 -2.77
C ARG A 82 -12.66 13.28 -3.29
N ARG A 83 -13.84 13.85 -3.62
CA ARG A 83 -14.84 13.15 -4.42
C ARG A 83 -14.20 13.03 -5.79
N THR A 84 -13.76 11.82 -6.14
CA THR A 84 -13.49 11.47 -7.52
C THR A 84 -14.75 11.78 -8.31
N ALA A 85 -14.71 12.84 -9.11
CA ALA A 85 -15.73 13.11 -10.09
C ALA A 85 -15.68 11.94 -11.09
N THR A 86 -16.66 11.05 -10.99
CA THR A 86 -16.88 10.00 -11.96
C THR A 86 -17.41 10.68 -13.22
N THR A 87 -16.55 10.90 -14.21
CA THR A 87 -17.01 11.17 -15.57
C THR A 87 -17.84 9.97 -16.03
N PRO A 88 -19.10 10.17 -16.47
CA PRO A 88 -19.94 9.07 -16.92
C PRO A 88 -19.41 8.57 -18.26
N VAL A 89 -18.67 7.47 -18.23
CA VAL A 89 -18.35 6.70 -19.42
C VAL A 89 -19.59 5.87 -19.78
N PRO A 90 -20.09 5.88 -21.02
CA PRO A 90 -21.22 5.04 -21.40
C PRO A 90 -20.80 3.58 -21.26
N VAL A 91 -21.28 2.92 -20.21
CA VAL A 91 -21.09 1.49 -19.97
C VAL A 91 -22.33 0.75 -20.46
N THR A 92 -22.13 -0.23 -21.33
CA THR A 92 -23.17 -1.19 -21.71
C THR A 92 -23.54 -2.01 -20.47
N SER A 93 -24.73 -1.78 -19.92
CA SER A 93 -25.21 -2.49 -18.75
C SER A 93 -25.43 -3.96 -19.10
N LEU A 94 -24.68 -4.86 -18.45
CA LEU A 94 -24.92 -6.30 -18.53
C LEU A 94 -26.29 -6.63 -17.93
N LYS A 95 -27.18 -7.21 -18.74
CA LYS A 95 -28.48 -7.69 -18.27
C LYS A 95 -28.34 -9.13 -17.79
N ALA A 96 -28.79 -9.40 -16.56
CA ALA A 96 -28.83 -10.75 -16.02
C ALA A 96 -29.65 -11.66 -16.93
N ARG A 97 -29.09 -12.83 -17.28
CA ARG A 97 -29.77 -13.82 -18.13
C ARG A 97 -30.74 -14.63 -17.28
N THR A 98 -32.01 -14.68 -17.67
CA THR A 98 -33.05 -15.42 -16.95
C THR A 98 -32.66 -16.91 -16.82
N PRO A 99 -32.67 -17.49 -15.60
CA PRO A 99 -32.31 -18.88 -15.39
C PRO A 99 -33.24 -19.83 -16.15
N ARG A 100 -32.70 -20.92 -16.69
CA ARG A 100 -33.43 -21.89 -17.54
C ARG A 100 -34.70 -22.43 -16.87
N ARG A 101 -34.71 -22.60 -15.54
CA ARG A 101 -35.90 -23.09 -14.80
C ARG A 101 -37.12 -22.17 -14.92
N ALA A 102 -36.92 -20.85 -14.99
CA ALA A 102 -38.03 -19.91 -15.16
C ALA A 102 -38.63 -19.91 -16.58
N ARG A 103 -37.95 -20.48 -17.57
CA ARG A 103 -38.49 -20.64 -18.94
C ARG A 103 -39.46 -21.82 -19.04
N TYR A 104 -39.29 -22.85 -18.20
CA TYR A 104 -40.12 -24.07 -18.24
C TYR A 104 -41.53 -23.85 -17.66
N SER A 105 -41.67 -22.92 -16.70
CA SER A 105 -42.97 -22.58 -16.10
C SER A 105 -43.87 -21.77 -17.06
N GLN A 106 -43.28 -21.06 -18.03
CA GLN A 106 -44.03 -20.21 -18.94
C GLN A 106 -44.62 -21.00 -20.12
N SER A 107 -43.99 -22.10 -20.52
CA SER A 107 -44.51 -23.05 -21.51
C SER A 107 -45.70 -23.88 -21.01
N GLN A 108 -45.98 -23.92 -19.70
CA GLN A 108 -47.15 -24.63 -19.15
C GLN A 108 -48.40 -23.76 -19.01
N SER A 109 -48.27 -22.42 -19.08
CA SER A 109 -49.41 -21.51 -18.94
C SER A 109 -50.09 -21.12 -20.26
N THR A 110 -49.68 -21.70 -21.41
CA THR A 110 -50.33 -21.50 -22.72
C THR A 110 -51.14 -22.72 -23.17
N ALA A 111 -51.37 -23.68 -22.27
CA ALA A 111 -52.23 -24.83 -22.50
C ALA A 111 -53.34 -24.87 -21.44
N ALA A 112 -54.32 -24.00 -21.60
CA ALA A 112 -55.65 -24.06 -20.97
C ALA A 112 -56.65 -23.44 -21.95
#